data_AF-A0AAJ3LQK5-F1
#
_entry.id   AF-A0AAJ3LQK5-F1
#
_cell.length_a   1.000
_cell.length_b   1.000
_cell.length_c   1.000
_cell.angle_alpha   90.00
_cell.angle_beta   90.00
_cell.angle_gamma   90.00
#
_symmetry.space_group_name_H-M   'P 1'
#
loop_
_entity.id
_entity.type
_entity.pdbx_description
1 polymer ?
#
loop_
_entity_poly.entity_id
_entity_poly.type
_entity_poly.pdbx_seq_one_letter_code
_entity_poly.pdbx_strand_id
1 'polypeptide(L)' 'MTLLDAPPQSSEPSPNALDACRHTWATESAHITSEGSLRYLRCTACGSRRVELRPHADEPAVAVTRQDIPPR' A
#
# COMPACT_ATOMS: atom_id res chain seq x y z
N MET A 1 7.51 37.76 -13.68
CA MET A 1 6.54 37.28 -12.67
C MET A 1 6.75 35.78 -12.55
N THR A 2 7.66 35.35 -11.66
CA THR A 2 8.09 33.95 -11.60
C THR A 2 7.11 33.18 -10.71
N LEU A 3 6.37 32.24 -11.30
CA LEU A 3 5.63 31.21 -10.56
C LEU A 3 6.64 30.42 -9.73
N LEU A 4 6.52 30.46 -8.41
CA LEU A 4 7.17 29.51 -7.52
C LEU A 4 6.56 28.13 -7.85
N ASP A 5 7.31 27.32 -8.59
CA ASP A 5 7.06 25.88 -8.68
C ASP A 5 7.20 25.31 -7.27
N ALA A 6 6.08 25.09 -6.59
CA ALA A 6 6.08 24.41 -5.31
C ALA A 6 6.60 22.99 -5.59
N PRO A 7 7.63 22.51 -4.87
CA PRO A 7 8.11 21.16 -5.08
C PRO A 7 6.92 20.21 -4.92
N PRO A 8 6.77 19.16 -5.77
CA PRO A 8 5.75 18.16 -5.54
C PRO A 8 5.97 17.66 -4.12
N GLN A 9 5.01 17.95 -3.23
CA GLN A 9 5.04 17.41 -1.89
C GLN A 9 4.79 15.93 -2.04
N SER A 10 5.86 15.20 -2.32
CA SER A 10 5.91 13.76 -2.25
C SER A 10 5.26 13.37 -0.93
N SER A 11 4.06 12.80 -1.02
CA SER A 11 3.38 12.17 0.11
C SER A 11 4.07 10.86 0.50
N GLU A 12 5.39 10.77 0.22
CA GLU A 12 6.22 9.62 0.53
C GLU A 12 6.19 9.46 2.04
N PRO A 13 5.59 8.37 2.55
CA PRO A 13 5.55 8.15 3.98
C PRO A 13 7.00 8.03 4.45
N SER A 14 7.43 8.96 5.30
CA SER A 14 8.77 8.90 5.89
C SER A 14 8.91 7.55 6.57
N PRO A 15 9.86 6.68 6.14
CA PRO A 15 9.95 5.31 6.65
C PRO A 15 10.23 5.26 8.16
N ASN A 16 10.70 6.36 8.74
CA ASN A 16 11.03 6.48 10.15
C ASN A 16 9.85 6.92 11.04
N ALA A 17 8.74 7.39 10.47
CA ALA A 17 7.53 7.73 11.24
C ALA A 17 6.70 6.48 11.62
N LEU A 18 7.02 5.33 11.03
CA LEU A 18 6.25 4.10 11.17
C LEU A 18 6.42 3.45 12.55
N ASP A 19 7.50 3.71 13.28
CA ASP A 19 7.87 2.89 14.45
C ASP A 19 7.52 3.50 15.82
N ALA A 20 7.11 4.78 15.87
CA ALA A 20 6.95 5.46 17.16
C ALA A 20 5.57 5.28 17.83
N CYS A 21 4.53 4.87 17.08
CA CYS A 21 3.17 4.81 17.62
C CYS A 21 2.86 3.44 18.24
N ARG A 22 2.95 3.39 19.57
CA ARG A 22 2.64 2.23 20.43
C ARG A 22 1.15 1.99 20.72
N HIS A 23 0.26 2.78 20.13
CA HIS A 23 -1.18 2.69 20.37
C HIS A 23 -1.84 1.65 19.46
N THR A 24 -3.13 1.37 19.72
CA THR A 24 -3.95 0.50 18.88
C THR A 24 -4.23 1.13 17.51
N TRP A 25 -4.13 0.30 16.48
CA TRP A 25 -4.41 0.65 15.09
C TRP A 25 -5.78 0.13 14.65
N ALA A 26 -6.55 0.96 13.96
CA ALA A 26 -7.79 0.59 13.31
C ALA A 26 -7.65 0.72 11.78
N THR A 27 -8.27 -0.18 11.02
CA THR A 27 -8.28 -0.10 9.55
C THR A 27 -9.28 0.94 9.07
N GLU A 28 -8.79 1.95 8.34
CA GLU A 28 -9.65 2.93 7.64
C GLU A 28 -10.13 2.38 6.31
N SER A 29 -9.22 1.79 5.53
CA SER A 29 -9.54 1.14 4.26
C SER A 29 -8.61 -0.04 3.96
N ALA A 30 -9.12 -0.96 3.15
CA ALA A 30 -8.37 -2.12 2.67
C ALA A 30 -8.64 -2.31 1.18
N HIS A 31 -7.57 -2.53 0.42
CA HIS A 31 -7.62 -2.70 -1.03
C HIS A 31 -6.87 -3.97 -1.41
N ILE A 32 -7.46 -4.77 -2.29
CA ILE A 32 -6.77 -5.89 -2.93
C ILE A 32 -6.10 -5.36 -4.19
N THR A 33 -4.81 -5.62 -4.33
CA THR A 33 -4.00 -5.28 -5.49
C THR A 33 -3.34 -6.56 -6.01
N SER A 34 -2.68 -6.47 -7.18
CA SER A 34 -1.89 -7.58 -7.71
C SER A 34 -0.70 -7.94 -6.81
N GLU A 35 -0.23 -7.01 -5.98
CA GLU A 35 0.89 -7.22 -5.06
C GLU A 35 0.46 -7.87 -3.74
N GLY A 36 -0.81 -7.70 -3.34
CA GLY A 36 -1.31 -8.21 -2.07
C GLY A 36 -2.55 -7.49 -1.57
N SER A 37 -2.76 -7.53 -0.25
CA SER A 37 -3.73 -6.65 0.41
C SER A 37 -3.02 -5.45 1.04
N LEU A 38 -3.40 -4.25 0.59
CA LEU A 38 -2.89 -2.98 1.09
C LEU A 38 -3.91 -2.40 2.07
N ARG A 39 -3.49 -2.12 3.31
CA ARG A 39 -4.34 -1.59 4.39
C ARG A 39 -3.85 -0.22 4.83
N TYR A 40 -4.77 0.74 4.84
CA TYR A 40 -4.55 2.04 5.46
C TYR A 40 -5.07 1.98 6.89
N LEU A 41 -4.16 2.22 7.84
CA LEU A 41 -4.43 2.16 9.26
C LEU A 41 -4.34 3.54 9.89
N ARG A 42 -5.20 3.80 10.86
CA ARG A 42 -5.18 4.98 11.72
C ARG A 42 -5.12 4.59 13.17
N CYS A 43 -4.26 5.27 13.91
CA CYS A 43 -4.22 5.16 15.36
C CYS A 43 -5.49 5.76 15.97
N THR A 44 -6.15 5.00 16.85
CA THR A 44 -7.39 5.45 17.50
C THR A 44 -7.15 6.51 18.57
N ALA A 45 -5.91 6.64 19.08
CA ALA A 45 -5.55 7.59 20.13
C ALA A 45 -4.96 8.92 19.60
N CYS A 46 -3.97 8.86 18.70
CA CYS A 46 -3.24 10.05 18.24
C CYS A 46 -3.46 10.39 16.76
N GLY A 47 -4.20 9.56 16.02
CA GLY A 47 -4.53 9.84 14.61
C GLY A 47 -3.38 9.69 13.62
N SER A 48 -2.22 9.20 14.06
CA SER A 48 -1.13 8.77 13.17
C SER A 48 -1.64 7.77 12.13
N ARG A 49 -1.08 7.82 10.93
CA ARG A 49 -1.44 6.94 9.82
C ARG A 49 -0.28 6.00 9.49
N ARG A 50 -0.61 4.75 9.18
CA ARG A 50 0.34 3.71 8.75
C ARG A 50 -0.25 2.98 7.55
N VAL A 51 0.59 2.58 6.62
CA VAL A 51 0.21 1.71 5.50
C VAL A 51 0.87 0.36 5.73
N GLU A 52 0.09 -0.71 5.63
CA GLU A 52 0.59 -2.09 5.71
C GLU A 52 0.30 -2.82 4.40
N LEU A 53 1.35 -3.37 3.80
CA LEU A 53 1.25 -4.30 2.68
C LEU A 53 1.36 -5.72 3.22
N ARG A 54 0.35 -6.53 2.96
CA ARG A 54 0.40 -7.98 3.11
C ARG A 54 0.53 -8.58 1.73
N PRO A 55 1.73 -9.01 1.30
CA PRO A 55 1.91 -9.59 -0.02
C PRO A 55 1.03 -10.83 -0.17
N HIS A 56 0.56 -11.10 -1.39
CA HIS A 56 0.02 -12.43 -1.70
C HIS A 56 1.12 -13.45 -1.38
N ALA A 57 0.74 -14.62 -0.86
CA ALA A 57 1.70 -15.71 -0.82
C ALA A 57 2.22 -15.90 -2.25
N ASP A 58 3.54 -15.86 -2.42
CA ASP A 58 4.21 -16.07 -3.70
C ASP A 58 3.93 -17.51 -4.13
N GLU A 59 2.74 -17.77 -4.66
CA GLU A 59 2.56 -18.86 -5.58
C GLU A 59 3.19 -18.37 -6.90
N PRO A 60 4.18 -19.07 -7.44
CA PRO A 60 4.86 -18.64 -8.64
C PRO A 60 3.80 -18.44 -9.72
N ALA A 61 3.69 -17.22 -10.23
CA ALA A 61 2.76 -16.90 -11.30
C ALA A 61 3.09 -17.81 -12.49
N VAL A 62 2.25 -18.81 -12.73
CA VAL A 62 2.40 -19.68 -13.89
C VAL A 62 2.15 -18.82 -15.12
N ALA A 63 3.15 -18.66 -15.96
CA ALA A 63 3.02 -17.96 -17.23
C ALA A 63 2.03 -18.72 -18.13
N VAL A 64 0.81 -18.20 -18.25
CA VAL A 64 -0.19 -18.73 -19.18
C VAL A 64 0.17 -18.27 -20.59
N THR A 65 0.32 -19.22 -21.51
CA THR A 65 0.53 -18.93 -22.94
C THR A 65 -0.74 -19.24 -23.72
N ARG A 66 -0.88 -18.71 -24.94
CA ARG A 66 -2.06 -18.94 -25.80
C ARG A 66 -2.33 -20.42 -26.09
N GLN A 67 -1.34 -21.30 -25.93
CA GLN A 67 -1.46 -22.75 -26.08
C GLN A 67 -2.12 -23.45 -24.88
N ASP A 68 -2.16 -22.78 -23.72
CA ASP A 68 -2.72 -23.29 -22.47
C ASP A 68 -4.25 -23.09 -22.38
N ILE A 69 -4.80 -22.22 -23.24
CA ILE A 69 -6.24 -21.96 -23.31
C ILE A 69 -6.89 -23.05 -24.18
N PRO A 70 -7.83 -23.87 -23.65
CA PRO A 70 -8.49 -24.90 -24.45
C PRO A 70 -9.28 -24.27 -25.61
N PRO A 71 -9.31 -24.91 -26.80
CA PRO A 71 -10.10 -24.41 -27.92
C PRO A 71 -11.60 -24.39 -27.54
N ARG A 72 -12.27 -23.29 -27.90
CA ARG A 72 -13.69 -23.05 -27.63
C ARG A 72 -14.61 -23.85 -28.54
#